data_AF-A0A6B3GM82-F1
#
_entry.id   AF-A0A6B3GM82-F1
#
_cell.length_a   1.000
_cell.length_b   1.000
_cell.length_c   1.000
_cell.angle_alpha   90.00
_cell.angle_beta   90.00
_cell.angle_gamma   90.00
#
_symmetry.space_group_name_H-M   'P 1'
#
loop_
_entity.id
_entity.type
_entity.pdbx_description
1 polymer ?
#
loop_
_entity_poly.entity_id
_entity_poly.type
_entity_poly.pdbx_seq_one_letter_code
_entity_poly.pdbx_strand_id
1 'polypeptide(L)'
;CTLRDDLLEEVGRLAHEGRFDYLLIESSGISEPMPVAATFAFARDDGAALGDVARLDTMVTVVDAANFLPELAGGDELAERGLDQYEDDERTVSDLLMDQVEFADVIVLNKLDLVDAATAGRLRATLSRLNPAARVVPAVRGRVLAAEVLGTARFSLERAQQAPG
;
A
#
# COMPACT_ATOMS: atom_id res chain seq x y z
N CYS A 1 -18.77 -0.91 -11.97
CA CYS A 1 -17.45 -1.48 -12.28
C CYS A 1 -16.71 -1.65 -10.97
N THR A 2 -16.01 -2.77 -10.80
CA THR A 2 -15.15 -2.96 -9.63
C THR A 2 -13.76 -2.43 -9.98
N LEU A 3 -13.06 -1.84 -9.01
CA LEU A 3 -11.67 -1.38 -9.15
C LEU A 3 -10.76 -2.49 -9.75
N ARG A 4 -11.07 -3.75 -9.44
CA ARG A 4 -10.37 -4.93 -9.93
C ARG A 4 -10.48 -5.10 -11.45
N ASP A 5 -11.69 -4.98 -12.02
CA ASP A 5 -11.91 -5.15 -13.45
C ASP A 5 -11.21 -4.05 -14.26
N ASP A 6 -11.32 -2.80 -13.82
CA ASP A 6 -10.69 -1.66 -14.49
C ASP A 6 -9.16 -1.75 -14.44
N LEU A 7 -8.59 -2.20 -13.30
CA LEU A 7 -7.15 -2.41 -13.15
C LEU A 7 -6.63 -3.54 -14.06
N LEU A 8 -7.38 -4.65 -14.16
CA LEU A 8 -7.04 -5.78 -15.04
C LEU A 8 -6.99 -5.35 -16.50
N GLU A 9 -8.01 -4.62 -16.95
CA GLU A 9 -8.11 -4.18 -18.34
C GLU A 9 -6.97 -3.22 -18.71
N GLU A 10 -6.71 -2.19 -17.90
CA GLU A 10 -5.68 -1.20 -18.21
C GLU A 10 -4.26 -1.75 -18.11
N VAL A 11 -3.95 -2.54 -17.06
CA VAL A 11 -2.63 -3.16 -16.94
C VAL A 11 -2.42 -4.18 -18.05
N GLY A 12 -3.44 -4.98 -18.38
CA GLY A 12 -3.40 -5.91 -19.51
C GLY A 12 -3.13 -5.18 -20.83
N ARG A 13 -3.87 -4.10 -21.13
CA ARG A 13 -3.67 -3.29 -22.33
C ARG A 13 -2.25 -2.74 -22.42
N LEU A 14 -1.76 -2.12 -21.35
CA LEU A 14 -0.41 -1.54 -21.30
C LEU A 14 0.70 -2.58 -21.45
N ALA A 15 0.54 -3.76 -20.83
CA ALA A 15 1.51 -4.86 -20.96
C ALA A 15 1.63 -5.34 -22.42
N HIS A 16 0.52 -5.45 -23.15
CA HIS A 16 0.51 -5.89 -24.55
C HIS A 16 1.12 -4.87 -25.52
N GLU A 17 1.28 -3.60 -25.14
CA GLU A 17 1.97 -2.61 -25.97
C GLU A 17 3.47 -2.90 -26.11
N GLY A 18 4.09 -3.63 -25.17
CA GLY A 18 5.50 -4.00 -25.21
C GLY A 18 6.48 -2.82 -25.14
N ARG A 19 6.04 -1.67 -24.61
CA ARG A 19 6.83 -0.43 -24.51
C ARG A 19 7.23 -0.04 -23.10
N PHE A 20 6.77 -0.78 -22.09
CA PHE A 20 7.00 -0.50 -20.68
C PHE A 20 7.54 -1.75 -19.99
N ASP A 21 8.61 -1.58 -19.21
CA ASP A 21 9.20 -2.65 -18.40
C ASP A 21 8.62 -2.72 -16.98
N TYR A 22 7.97 -1.64 -16.53
CA TYR A 22 7.49 -1.49 -15.17
C TYR A 22 6.30 -0.52 -15.09
N LEU A 23 5.31 -0.85 -14.26
CA LEU A 23 4.18 0.02 -13.96
C LEU A 23 4.22 0.43 -12.49
N LEU A 24 4.05 1.72 -12.22
CA LEU A 24 3.80 2.25 -10.89
C LEU A 24 2.32 2.64 -10.82
N ILE A 25 1.60 2.02 -9.88
CA ILE A 25 0.17 2.25 -9.66
C ILE A 25 0.03 3.03 -8.35
N GLU A 26 -0.54 4.22 -8.44
CA GLU A 26 -0.99 4.98 -7.28
C GLU A 26 -2.46 4.62 -7.03
N SER A 27 -2.72 3.87 -5.96
CA SER A 27 -4.10 3.63 -5.51
C SER A 27 -4.64 4.88 -4.82
N SER A 28 -5.96 4.99 -4.65
CA SER A 28 -6.50 6.06 -3.81
C SER A 28 -5.95 5.91 -2.38
N GLY A 29 -5.77 7.02 -1.66
CA GLY A 29 -5.23 7.00 -0.28
C GLY A 29 -6.09 6.21 0.73
N ILE A 30 -7.28 5.79 0.30
CA ILE A 30 -8.25 5.00 1.05
C ILE A 30 -8.38 3.56 0.54
N SER A 31 -7.67 3.18 -0.53
CA SER A 31 -7.70 1.83 -1.11
C SER A 31 -7.11 0.80 -0.16
N GLU A 32 -7.75 -0.37 -0.14
CA GLU A 32 -7.25 -1.54 0.57
C GLU A 32 -6.14 -2.23 -0.23
N PRO A 33 -5.00 -2.57 0.41
CA PRO A 33 -3.91 -3.26 -0.27
C PRO A 33 -4.28 -4.68 -0.76
N MET A 34 -5.09 -5.42 0.00
CA MET A 34 -5.38 -6.82 -0.28
C MET A 34 -6.22 -7.04 -1.55
N PRO A 35 -7.33 -6.30 -1.80
CA PRO A 35 -8.04 -6.38 -3.07
C PRO A 35 -7.18 -6.06 -4.30
N VAL A 36 -6.24 -5.10 -4.17
CA VAL A 36 -5.28 -4.78 -5.23
C VAL A 36 -4.36 -5.98 -5.48
N ALA A 37 -3.76 -6.55 -4.43
CA ALA A 37 -2.88 -7.71 -4.57
C ALA A 37 -3.62 -8.96 -5.08
N ALA A 38 -4.85 -9.18 -4.64
CA ALA A 38 -5.72 -10.27 -5.08
C ALA A 38 -6.00 -10.22 -6.59
N THR A 39 -6.03 -9.03 -7.17
CA THR A 39 -6.18 -8.82 -8.62
C THR A 39 -5.04 -9.46 -9.42
N PHE A 40 -3.84 -9.53 -8.86
CA PHE A 40 -2.69 -10.18 -9.48
C PHE A 40 -2.63 -11.69 -9.23
N ALA A 41 -3.26 -12.15 -8.15
CA ALA A 41 -3.19 -13.53 -7.68
C ALA A 41 -4.28 -14.45 -8.25
N PHE A 42 -5.50 -13.93 -8.42
CA PHE A 42 -6.67 -14.73 -8.76
C PHE A 42 -7.15 -14.45 -10.18
N ALA A 43 -7.32 -15.53 -10.94
CA ALA A 43 -7.95 -15.48 -12.25
C ALA A 43 -9.39 -14.97 -12.18
N ARG A 44 -9.86 -14.39 -13.28
CA ARG A 44 -11.28 -14.10 -13.52
C ARG A 44 -12.03 -15.39 -13.85
N ASP A 45 -13.35 -15.25 -14.03
CA ASP A 45 -14.24 -16.35 -14.43
C ASP A 45 -13.90 -16.95 -15.80
N ASP A 46 -13.23 -16.19 -16.68
CA ASP A 46 -12.73 -16.65 -17.98
C ASP A 46 -11.36 -17.36 -17.92
N GLY A 47 -10.76 -17.44 -16.71
CA GLY A 47 -9.49 -18.11 -16.45
C GLY A 47 -8.24 -17.23 -16.61
N ALA A 48 -8.36 -15.96 -17.02
CA ALA A 48 -7.21 -15.07 -17.15
C ALA A 48 -6.84 -14.41 -15.81
N ALA A 49 -5.56 -14.41 -15.45
CA ALA A 49 -5.04 -13.68 -14.28
C ALA A 49 -4.07 -12.58 -14.71
N LEU A 50 -4.03 -11.46 -13.97
CA LEU A 50 -3.04 -10.42 -14.26
C LEU A 50 -1.60 -10.93 -14.08
N GLY A 51 -1.41 -11.89 -13.18
CA GLY A 51 -0.15 -12.58 -12.96
C GLY A 51 0.45 -13.24 -14.20
N ASP A 52 -0.36 -13.53 -15.22
CA ASP A 52 0.10 -14.12 -16.48
C ASP A 52 0.82 -13.09 -17.38
N VAL A 53 0.54 -11.80 -17.20
CA VAL A 53 1.07 -10.70 -18.04
C VAL A 53 1.93 -9.71 -17.27
N ALA A 54 1.73 -9.57 -15.96
CA ALA A 54 2.47 -8.66 -15.10
C ALA A 54 2.64 -9.23 -13.69
N ARG A 55 3.82 -9.02 -13.09
CA ARG A 55 4.13 -9.44 -11.72
C ARG A 55 3.99 -8.27 -10.75
N LEU A 56 3.27 -8.47 -9.66
CA LEU A 56 3.30 -7.54 -8.52
C LEU A 56 4.68 -7.63 -7.84
N ASP A 57 5.44 -6.53 -7.85
CA ASP A 57 6.84 -6.52 -7.45
C ASP A 57 7.06 -6.09 -6.00
N THR A 58 6.41 -4.99 -5.59
CA THR A 58 6.60 -4.35 -4.28
C THR A 58 5.35 -3.55 -3.91
N MET A 59 4.82 -3.76 -2.71
CA MET A 59 3.80 -2.88 -2.10
C MET A 59 4.48 -1.78 -1.28
N VAL A 60 4.16 -0.53 -1.57
CA VAL A 60 4.82 0.64 -0.96
C VAL A 60 3.79 1.50 -0.23
N THR A 61 4.02 1.74 1.06
CA THR A 61 3.20 2.65 1.86
C THR A 61 4.03 3.87 2.25
N VAL A 62 3.52 5.06 1.96
CA VAL A 62 4.17 6.33 2.32
C VAL A 62 3.57 6.84 3.62
N VAL A 63 4.37 6.85 4.68
CA VAL A 63 3.95 7.30 6.01
C VAL A 63 4.37 8.75 6.25
N ASP A 64 3.41 9.60 6.61
CA ASP A 64 3.65 10.96 7.07
C ASP A 64 4.13 10.95 8.52
N ALA A 65 5.41 11.24 8.75
CA ALA A 65 5.98 11.22 10.09
C ALA A 65 5.35 12.21 11.07
N ALA A 66 4.78 13.33 10.59
CA ALA A 66 4.20 14.36 11.43
C ALA A 66 2.79 13.99 11.91
N ASN A 67 2.03 13.26 11.10
CA ASN A 67 0.59 13.03 11.33
C ASN A 67 0.23 11.58 11.65
N PHE A 68 1.07 10.59 11.34
CA PHE A 68 0.71 9.19 11.47
C PHE A 68 0.32 8.77 12.90
N LEU A 69 1.10 9.13 13.92
CA LEU A 69 0.77 8.76 15.30
C LEU A 69 -0.50 9.45 15.82
N PRO A 70 -0.73 10.76 15.57
CA PRO A 70 -2.02 11.39 15.84
C PRO A 70 -3.21 10.70 15.17
N GLU A 71 -3.12 10.42 13.86
CA GLU A 71 -4.22 9.79 13.11
C GLU A 71 -4.49 8.37 13.62
N LEU A 72 -3.44 7.59 13.90
CA LEU A 72 -3.56 6.23 14.45
C LEU A 72 -4.16 6.19 15.87
N ALA A 73 -3.98 7.27 16.64
CA ALA A 73 -4.58 7.39 17.97
C ALA A 73 -6.01 7.94 17.94
N GLY A 74 -6.46 8.40 16.76
CA GLY A 74 -7.84 8.76 16.51
C GLY A 74 -8.75 7.54 16.46
N GLY A 75 -10.04 7.80 16.35
CA GLY A 75 -11.07 6.77 16.17
C GLY A 75 -12.19 7.23 15.25
N ASP A 76 -11.91 8.24 14.41
CA ASP A 76 -12.89 8.76 13.46
C ASP A 76 -13.20 7.66 12.44
N GLU A 77 -14.49 7.47 12.15
CA GLU A 77 -14.92 6.57 11.09
C GLU A 77 -14.55 7.16 9.72
N LEU A 78 -14.29 6.32 8.73
CA LEU A 78 -14.03 6.79 7.36
C LEU A 78 -15.21 7.64 6.84
N ALA A 79 -16.45 7.22 7.13
CA ALA A 79 -17.65 7.96 6.78
C ALA A 79 -17.72 9.37 7.38
N GLU A 80 -17.29 9.55 8.64
CA GLU A 80 -17.26 10.87 9.30
C GLU A 80 -16.31 11.85 8.61
N ARG A 81 -15.27 11.32 7.95
CA ARG A 81 -14.28 12.08 7.19
C ARG A 81 -14.62 12.18 5.69
N GLY A 82 -15.71 11.55 5.23
CA GLY A 82 -16.08 11.45 3.81
C GLY A 82 -15.05 10.66 2.99
N LEU A 83 -14.49 9.62 3.60
CA LEU A 83 -13.44 8.75 3.08
C LEU A 83 -13.93 7.30 2.85
N ASP A 84 -15.21 7.04 3.07
CA ASP A 84 -15.85 5.75 2.84
C ASP A 84 -15.82 5.36 1.34
N GLN A 85 -15.56 4.08 1.07
CA GLN A 85 -15.54 3.57 -0.32
C GLN A 85 -16.85 2.94 -0.76
N TYR A 86 -17.64 2.44 0.19
CA TYR A 86 -18.84 1.66 -0.07
C TYR A 86 -19.96 2.09 0.88
N GLU A 87 -21.21 1.89 0.46
CA GLU A 87 -22.35 1.98 1.37
C GLU A 87 -22.12 0.95 2.50
N ASP A 88 -22.03 1.42 3.75
CA ASP A 88 -21.72 0.64 4.96
C ASP A 88 -20.22 0.35 5.25
N ASP A 89 -19.31 1.27 4.87
CA ASP A 89 -17.90 1.23 5.31
C ASP A 89 -17.75 1.60 6.80
N GLU A 90 -17.75 0.60 7.68
CA GLU A 90 -17.68 0.75 9.15
C GLU A 90 -16.26 0.93 9.71
N ARG A 91 -15.23 1.02 8.86
CA ARG A 91 -13.84 1.10 9.32
C ARG A 91 -13.51 2.48 9.87
N THR A 92 -12.55 2.50 10.79
CA THR A 92 -11.92 3.75 11.22
C THR A 92 -10.74 4.13 10.34
N VAL A 93 -10.34 5.40 10.39
CA VAL A 93 -9.07 5.86 9.78
C VAL A 93 -7.88 5.05 10.32
N SER A 94 -7.91 4.69 11.60
CA SER A 94 -6.87 3.91 12.26
C SER A 94 -6.75 2.50 11.69
N ASP A 95 -7.87 1.82 11.43
CA ASP A 95 -7.89 0.48 10.83
C ASP A 95 -7.25 0.51 9.44
N LEU A 96 -7.68 1.45 8.59
CA LEU A 96 -7.11 1.64 7.25
C LEU A 96 -5.59 1.90 7.28
N LEU A 97 -5.12 2.76 8.20
CA LEU A 97 -3.69 3.05 8.35
C LEU A 97 -2.89 1.83 8.83
N MET A 98 -3.47 1.01 9.71
CA MET A 98 -2.84 -0.24 10.14
C MET A 98 -2.73 -1.21 8.97
N ASP A 99 -3.81 -1.47 8.24
CA ASP A 99 -3.83 -2.38 7.08
C ASP A 99 -2.76 -1.99 6.04
N GLN A 100 -2.67 -0.70 5.71
CA GLN A 100 -1.69 -0.20 4.77
C GLN A 100 -0.25 -0.39 5.25
N VAL A 101 0.02 -0.27 6.54
CA VAL A 101 1.35 -0.51 7.11
C VAL A 101 1.67 -1.99 7.18
N GLU A 102 0.73 -2.83 7.60
CA GLU A 102 0.90 -4.27 7.76
C GLU A 102 1.12 -4.99 6.43
N PHE A 103 0.52 -4.48 5.34
CA PHE A 103 0.65 -5.06 4.01
C PHE A 103 1.88 -4.57 3.23
N ALA A 104 2.57 -3.54 3.71
CA ALA A 104 3.69 -2.93 2.99
C ALA A 104 4.93 -3.83 2.94
N ASP A 105 5.56 -3.95 1.77
CA ASP A 105 6.93 -4.47 1.65
C ASP A 105 7.96 -3.38 2.01
N VAL A 106 7.65 -2.14 1.63
CA VAL A 106 8.49 -0.96 1.85
C VAL A 106 7.63 0.15 2.46
N ILE A 107 8.10 0.70 3.57
CA ILE A 107 7.49 1.87 4.19
C ILE A 107 8.41 3.07 3.96
N VAL A 108 7.97 4.03 3.16
CA VAL A 108 8.65 5.31 2.99
C VAL A 108 8.25 6.24 4.13
N LEU A 109 9.12 6.40 5.11
CA LEU A 109 8.90 7.28 6.26
C LEU A 109 9.29 8.72 5.88
N ASN A 110 8.30 9.48 5.40
CA ASN A 110 8.47 10.82 4.84
C ASN A 110 8.23 11.93 5.88
N LYS A 111 8.61 13.17 5.54
CA LYS A 111 8.47 14.38 6.38
C LYS A 111 9.25 14.31 7.71
N LEU A 112 10.36 13.58 7.73
CA LEU A 112 11.24 13.49 8.90
C LEU A 112 11.84 14.84 9.31
N ASP A 113 11.84 15.83 8.42
CA ASP A 113 12.24 17.21 8.70
C ASP A 113 11.22 17.99 9.56
N LEU A 114 10.00 17.47 9.73
CA LEU A 114 8.94 18.12 10.50
C LEU A 114 8.81 17.58 11.94
N VAL A 115 9.61 16.59 12.33
CA VAL A 115 9.52 15.94 13.64
C VAL A 115 10.87 15.85 14.33
N ASP A 116 10.86 15.82 15.67
CA ASP A 116 12.06 15.61 16.46
C ASP A 116 12.51 14.14 16.48
N ALA A 117 13.74 13.90 16.95
CA ALA A 117 14.32 12.56 17.02
C ALA A 117 13.51 11.61 17.92
N ALA A 118 12.89 12.15 18.98
CA ALA A 118 12.06 11.36 19.89
C ALA A 118 10.79 10.84 19.19
N THR A 119 10.11 11.70 18.43
CA THR A 119 8.90 11.36 17.67
C THR A 119 9.23 10.41 16.53
N ALA A 120 10.30 10.68 15.78
CA ALA A 120 10.78 9.76 14.75
C ALA A 120 11.14 8.37 15.32
N GLY A 121 11.77 8.33 16.50
CA GLY A 121 12.08 7.08 17.21
C GLY A 121 10.84 6.31 17.63
N ARG A 122 9.83 6.99 18.22
CA ARG A 122 8.55 6.37 18.58
C ARG A 122 7.84 5.81 17.36
N LEU A 123 7.77 6.58 16.28
CA LEU A 123 7.10 6.15 15.05
C LEU A 123 7.80 4.94 14.42
N ARG A 124 9.13 4.94 14.31
CA ARG A 124 9.89 3.76 13.84
C ARG A 124 9.59 2.53 14.70
N ALA A 125 9.56 2.67 16.02
CA ALA A 125 9.24 1.56 16.92
C ALA A 125 7.80 1.06 16.73
N THR A 126 6.83 1.94 16.47
CA THR A 126 5.45 1.55 16.13
C THR A 126 5.40 0.80 14.81
N LEU A 127 6.00 1.33 13.74
CA LEU A 127 6.01 0.69 12.43
C LEU A 127 6.68 -0.69 12.48
N SER A 128 7.79 -0.84 13.22
CA SER A 128 8.45 -2.14 13.38
C SER A 128 7.65 -3.14 14.21
N ARG A 129 6.70 -2.70 15.04
CA ARG A 129 5.77 -3.59 15.76
C ARG A 129 4.61 -4.04 14.86
N LEU A 130 4.05 -3.12 14.09
CA LEU A 130 2.96 -3.41 13.14
C LEU A 130 3.46 -4.31 12.01
N ASN A 131 4.58 -3.94 11.38
CA ASN A 131 5.17 -4.69 10.28
C ASN A 131 6.68 -4.90 10.49
N PRO A 132 7.09 -5.98 11.18
CA PRO A 132 8.51 -6.30 11.39
C PRO A 132 9.29 -6.61 10.12
N ALA A 133 8.60 -6.98 9.04
CA ALA A 133 9.21 -7.45 7.81
C ALA A 133 9.38 -6.35 6.75
N ALA A 134 8.68 -5.22 6.91
CA ALA A 134 8.80 -4.08 6.00
C ALA A 134 10.18 -3.43 6.05
N ARG A 135 10.69 -3.07 4.87
CA ARG A 135 11.86 -2.21 4.71
C ARG A 135 11.44 -0.76 4.97
N VAL A 136 11.90 -0.17 6.09
CA VAL A 136 11.65 1.26 6.38
C VAL A 136 12.72 2.14 5.75
N VAL A 137 12.31 3.03 4.84
CA VAL A 137 13.18 3.95 4.10
C VAL A 137 12.91 5.39 4.54
N PRO A 138 13.89 6.11 5.14
CA PRO A 138 13.70 7.50 5.51
C PRO A 138 13.62 8.42 4.29
N ALA A 139 12.72 9.39 4.32
CA ALA A 139 12.57 10.37 3.25
C ALA A 139 12.21 11.77 3.79
N VAL A 140 12.53 12.78 2.97
CA VAL A 140 12.14 14.18 3.15
C VAL A 140 11.60 14.68 1.82
N ARG A 141 10.42 15.31 1.83
CA ARG A 141 9.74 15.81 0.63
C ARG A 141 9.58 14.74 -0.47
N GLY A 142 9.31 13.50 -0.06
CA GLY A 142 9.11 12.37 -0.97
C GLY A 142 10.37 11.91 -1.72
N ARG A 143 11.55 12.41 -1.36
CA ARG A 143 12.80 12.02 -2.01
C ARG A 143 13.24 10.63 -1.54
N VAL A 144 13.10 9.66 -2.42
CA VAL A 144 13.53 8.27 -2.25
C VAL A 144 14.26 7.81 -3.50
N LEU A 145 15.23 6.89 -3.34
CA LEU A 145 15.87 6.25 -4.50
C LEU A 145 14.87 5.30 -5.16
N ALA A 146 14.69 5.40 -6.47
CA ALA A 146 13.76 4.53 -7.20
C ALA A 146 14.04 3.04 -6.94
N ALA A 147 15.31 2.64 -6.82
CA ALA A 147 15.70 1.26 -6.52
C ALA A 147 15.30 0.75 -5.13
N GLU A 148 14.85 1.62 -4.22
CA GLU A 148 14.29 1.20 -2.93
C GLU A 148 12.80 0.83 -3.05
N VAL A 149 12.12 1.20 -4.14
CA VAL A 149 10.67 1.01 -4.33
C VAL A 149 10.28 0.32 -5.65
N LEU A 150 11.12 0.35 -6.68
CA LEU A 150 10.90 -0.29 -7.97
C LEU A 150 11.88 -1.44 -8.19
N GLY A 151 11.38 -2.56 -8.71
CA GLY A 151 12.21 -3.71 -9.10
C GLY A 151 12.89 -4.39 -7.90
N THR A 152 12.25 -4.34 -6.73
CA THR A 152 12.82 -4.89 -5.50
C THR A 152 12.47 -6.37 -5.30
N ALA A 153 11.45 -6.87 -6.03
CA ALA A 153 10.95 -8.24 -5.96
C ALA A 153 10.63 -8.70 -4.53
N ARG A 154 10.13 -7.79 -3.69
CA ARG A 154 9.85 -8.05 -2.27
C ARG A 154 8.49 -8.68 -2.04
N PHE A 155 7.52 -8.40 -2.90
CA PHE A 155 6.16 -8.87 -2.72
C PHE A 155 6.10 -10.39 -2.72
N SER A 156 5.35 -10.94 -1.77
CA SER A 156 5.09 -12.38 -1.65
C SER A 156 3.62 -12.61 -1.37
N LEU A 157 2.96 -13.25 -2.33
CA LEU A 157 1.54 -13.59 -2.21
C LEU A 157 1.25 -14.53 -1.03
N GLU A 158 2.13 -15.50 -0.79
CA GLU A 158 2.01 -16.42 0.35
C GLU A 158 2.02 -15.67 1.69
N ARG A 159 2.88 -14.64 1.81
CA ARG A 159 2.94 -13.80 3.01
C ARG A 159 1.72 -12.89 3.12
N ALA A 160 1.28 -12.31 2.01
CA ALA A 160 0.09 -11.46 1.96
C ALA A 160 -1.18 -12.21 2.40
N GLN A 161 -1.33 -13.49 2.04
CA GLN A 161 -2.45 -14.32 2.47
C GLN A 161 -2.40 -14.75 3.95
N GLN A 162 -1.24 -14.61 4.60
CA GLN A 162 -1.04 -14.94 6.02
C GLN A 162 -1.07 -13.70 6.92
N ALA A 163 -1.10 -12.49 6.35
CA ALA A 163 -1.28 -11.27 7.12
C ALA A 163 -2.68 -11.28 7.77
N PRO A 164 -2.82 -10.88 9.04
CA PRO A 164 -4.13 -10.60 9.61
C PRO A 164 -4.86 -9.58 8.73
N GLY A 165 -6.17 -9.77 8.58
CA GLY A 165 -7.08 -8.72 8.12
C GLY A 165 -8.00 -8.32 9.25
#